data_AF-A0A962QEQ7-F1
#
_entry.id   AF-A0A962QEQ7-F1
#
_cell.length_a   1.000
_cell.length_b   1.000
_cell.length_c   1.000
_cell.angle_alpha   90.00
_cell.angle_beta   90.00
_cell.angle_gamma   90.00
#
_symmetry.space_group_name_H-M   'P 1'
#
loop_
_entity.id
_entity.type
_entity.pdbx_description
1 polymer ?
#
loop_
_entity_poly.entity_id
_entity_poly.type
_entity_poly.pdbx_seq_one_letter_code
_entity_poly.pdbx_strand_id
1 'polypeptide(L)' 'MTLRNGREFLSIPGPSTIPDDVLAAMHRPAVDIYSGGLVDTTMSCLDDLRRLFNTTGQTYIYAANGHGAWEAA' A
#
# COMPACT_ATOMS: atom_id res chain seq x y z
N MET A 1 -3.79 32.23 -20.44
CA MET A 1 -3.78 30.82 -20.84
C MET A 1 -2.65 30.15 -20.08
N THR A 2 -2.94 29.35 -19.05
CA THR A 2 -1.89 28.69 -18.27
C THR A 2 -1.40 27.46 -19.03
N LEU A 3 -0.15 27.50 -19.49
CA LEU A 3 0.55 26.33 -20.02
C LEU A 3 0.61 25.28 -18.91
N ARG A 4 0.04 24.09 -19.15
CA ARG A 4 0.09 22.96 -18.20
C ARG A 4 1.37 22.17 -18.50
N ASN A 5 2.36 22.23 -17.61
CA ASN A 5 3.70 21.66 -17.79
C ASN A 5 3.77 20.12 -17.69
N GLY A 6 2.72 19.41 -18.09
CA GLY A 6 2.64 17.95 -17.95
C GLY A 6 2.35 17.48 -16.51
N ARG A 7 2.64 16.21 -16.23
CA ARG A 7 2.54 15.62 -14.88
C ARG A 7 3.83 15.90 -14.12
N GLU A 8 3.71 16.19 -12.84
CA GLU A 8 4.87 16.22 -11.95
C GLU A 8 5.48 14.81 -11.87
N PHE A 9 6.80 14.74 -12.02
CA PHE A 9 7.55 13.49 -12.00
C PHE A 9 8.61 13.55 -10.91
N LEU A 10 8.54 12.62 -9.96
CA LEU A 10 9.41 12.59 -8.79
C LEU A 10 10.52 11.53 -8.96
N SER A 11 11.77 11.99 -9.01
CA SER A 11 12.98 11.16 -9.23
C SER A 11 13.90 11.10 -8.00
N ILE A 12 13.34 10.72 -6.84
CA ILE A 12 14.10 10.48 -5.60
C ILE A 12 13.98 9.00 -5.19
N PRO A 13 14.91 8.45 -4.38
CA PRO A 13 14.84 7.05 -3.93
C PRO A 13 13.79 6.84 -2.82
N GLY A 14 12.56 7.30 -3.04
CA GLY A 14 11.44 7.19 -2.11
C GLY A 14 11.03 8.55 -1.51
N PRO A 15 9.71 8.83 -1.43
CA PRO A 15 8.59 8.09 -2.03
C PRO A 15 8.63 8.10 -3.57
N SER A 16 7.98 7.11 -4.20
CA SER A 16 7.83 7.01 -5.66
C SER A 16 6.46 7.51 -6.10
N THR A 17 6.31 7.83 -7.40
CA THR A 17 5.02 8.23 -7.97
C THR A 17 4.04 7.05 -7.94
N ILE A 18 2.85 7.26 -7.37
CA ILE A 18 1.80 6.23 -7.25
C ILE A 18 1.00 6.14 -8.58
N PRO A 19 0.75 4.93 -9.10
CA PRO A 19 -0.16 4.72 -10.23
C PRO A 19 -1.58 5.27 -10.00
N ASP A 20 -2.23 5.76 -11.06
CA ASP A 20 -3.54 6.44 -10.95
C ASP A 20 -4.66 5.51 -10.48
N ASP A 21 -4.60 4.23 -10.83
CA ASP A 21 -5.54 3.19 -10.40
C ASP A 21 -5.45 2.90 -8.89
N VAL A 22 -4.23 2.90 -8.33
CA VAL A 22 -4.01 2.78 -6.89
C VAL A 22 -4.56 4.00 -6.14
N LEU A 23 -4.31 5.22 -6.66
CA LEU A 23 -4.88 6.44 -6.08
C LEU A 23 -6.41 6.41 -6.10
N ALA A 24 -7.01 5.97 -7.21
CA ALA A 24 -8.46 5.82 -7.32
C ALA A 24 -9.02 4.79 -6.32
N ALA A 25 -8.32 3.66 -6.10
CA ALA A 25 -8.71 2.65 -5.12
C ALA A 25 -8.62 3.15 -3.67
N MET A 26 -7.66 4.03 -3.36
CA MET A 26 -7.50 4.66 -2.05
C MET A 26 -8.54 5.75 -1.77
N HIS A 27 -9.11 6.38 -2.80
CA HIS A 27 -10.08 7.47 -2.68
C HIS A 27 -11.48 6.96 -2.32
N ARG A 28 -11.66 6.53 -1.08
CA ARG A 28 -12.92 6.00 -0.53
C ARG A 28 -13.10 6.37 0.95
N PRO A 29 -14.33 6.37 1.48
CA PRO A 29 -14.59 6.56 2.90
C PRO A 29 -13.95 5.47 3.78
N ALA A 30 -13.78 5.78 5.07
CA ALA A 30 -13.40 4.78 6.07
C ALA A 30 -14.48 3.69 6.18
N VAL A 31 -14.03 2.47 6.50
CA VAL A 31 -14.89 1.28 6.68
C VAL A 31 -14.67 0.72 8.09
N ASP A 32 -15.63 -0.09 8.57
CA ASP A 32 -15.45 -0.85 9.80
C ASP A 32 -14.28 -1.84 9.64
N ILE A 33 -13.41 -1.89 10.64
CA ILE A 33 -12.21 -2.72 10.62
C ILE A 33 -12.46 -4.17 11.04
N TYR A 34 -13.60 -4.44 11.67
CA TYR A 34 -13.94 -5.78 12.19
C TYR A 34 -14.92 -6.55 11.29
N SER A 35 -15.42 -5.94 10.22
CA SER A 35 -16.45 -6.54 9.39
C SER A 35 -16.32 -6.19 7.91
N GLY A 36 -17.00 -6.97 7.08
CA GLY A 36 -17.11 -6.74 5.63
C GLY A 36 -15.81 -6.99 4.87
N GLY A 37 -15.71 -6.37 3.69
CA GLY A 37 -14.67 -6.67 2.71
C GLY A 37 -13.23 -6.30 3.13
N LEU A 38 -13.03 -5.57 4.23
CA LEU A 38 -11.67 -5.25 4.70
C LEU A 38 -10.95 -6.50 5.22
N VAL A 39 -11.67 -7.39 5.92
CA VAL A 39 -11.11 -8.64 6.44
C VAL A 39 -10.67 -9.53 5.26
N ASP A 40 -11.53 -9.71 4.28
CA ASP A 40 -11.24 -10.51 3.08
C ASP A 40 -10.05 -9.93 2.29
N THR A 41 -10.01 -8.60 2.13
CA THR A 41 -8.89 -7.90 1.47
C THR A 41 -7.59 -8.14 2.24
N THR A 42 -7.62 -8.04 3.56
CA THR A 42 -6.44 -8.23 4.41
C THR A 42 -5.88 -9.63 4.28
N MET A 43 -6.75 -10.65 4.31
CA MET A 43 -6.34 -12.05 4.13
C MET A 43 -5.75 -12.30 2.74
N SER A 44 -6.37 -11.78 1.69
CA SER A 44 -5.82 -11.86 0.32
C SER A 44 -4.44 -11.20 0.22
N CYS A 45 -4.26 -10.02 0.81
CA CYS A 45 -2.96 -9.33 0.80
C CYS A 45 -1.89 -10.14 1.53
N LEU A 46 -2.20 -10.75 2.67
CA LEU A 46 -1.23 -11.57 3.41
C LEU A 46 -0.77 -12.79 2.59
N ASP A 47 -1.68 -13.45 1.87
CA ASP A 47 -1.36 -14.57 0.98
C ASP A 47 -0.51 -14.14 -0.22
N ASP A 48 -0.86 -13.01 -0.85
CA ASP A 48 -0.10 -12.48 -1.98
C ASP A 48 1.28 -11.97 -1.56
N LEU A 49 1.43 -11.41 -0.36
CA LEU A 49 2.73 -11.05 0.20
C LEU A 49 3.64 -12.28 0.39
N ARG A 50 3.08 -13.43 0.80
CA ARG A 50 3.88 -14.68 0.90
C ARG A 50 4.41 -15.12 -0.45
N ARG A 51 3.62 -14.95 -1.51
CA ARG A 51 4.05 -15.20 -2.90
C ARG A 51 5.12 -14.22 -3.33
N LEU A 52 4.93 -12.92 -3.05
CA LEU A 52 5.89 -11.87 -3.39
C LEU A 52 7.26 -12.08 -2.72
N PHE A 53 7.27 -12.42 -1.43
CA PHE A 53 8.49 -12.70 -0.67
C PHE A 53 9.02 -14.13 -0.89
N ASN A 54 8.33 -14.96 -1.67
CA ASN A 54 8.67 -16.35 -1.92
C ASN A 54 8.94 -17.13 -0.60
N THR A 55 7.98 -17.08 0.33
CA THR A 55 8.14 -17.64 1.67
C THR A 55 6.98 -18.54 2.11
N THR A 56 7.28 -19.53 2.94
CA THR A 56 6.30 -20.32 3.68
C THR A 56 6.07 -19.80 5.11
N GLY A 57 6.74 -18.71 5.50
CA GLY A 57 6.55 -18.03 6.78
C GLY A 57 5.28 -17.18 6.84
N GLN A 58 4.91 -16.73 8.05
CA GLN A 58 3.82 -15.78 8.25
C GLN A 58 4.24 -14.37 7.83
N THR A 59 3.35 -13.67 7.15
CA THR A 59 3.49 -12.26 6.77
C THR A 59 2.67 -11.39 7.72
N TYR A 60 3.09 -10.14 7.89
CA TYR A 60 2.44 -9.17 8.76
C TYR A 60 2.39 -7.81 8.06
N ILE A 61 1.33 -7.04 8.32
CA ILE A 61 1.17 -5.67 7.81
C ILE A 61 1.09 -4.74 9.02
N TYR A 62 2.08 -3.86 9.15
CA TYR A 62 2.10 -2.83 10.19
C TYR A 62 1.66 -1.49 9.62
N ALA A 63 0.82 -0.76 10.35
CA ALA A 63 0.49 0.63 10.06
C ALA A 63 1.64 1.55 10.51
N ALA A 64 2.79 1.41 9.86
CA ALA A 64 4.02 2.12 10.17
C ALA A 64 4.87 2.38 8.91
N ASN A 65 5.94 3.16 9.05
CA ASN A 65 6.97 3.27 8.01
C ASN A 65 8.03 2.16 8.17
N GLY A 66 9.08 2.20 7.33
CA GLY A 66 10.17 1.22 7.38
C GLY A 66 10.90 1.13 8.73
N HIS A 67 11.01 2.23 9.50
CA HIS A 67 11.64 2.19 10.82
C HIS A 67 10.78 1.45 11.84
N GLY A 68 9.45 1.60 11.77
CA GLY A 68 8.54 0.82 12.63
C GLY A 68 8.62 -0.68 12.33
N ALA A 69 8.89 -1.07 11.08
CA ALA A 69 9.14 -2.48 10.75
C ALA A 69 10.46 -3.00 11.35
N TRP A 70 11.50 -2.17 11.44
CA TRP A 70 12.74 -2.54 12.15
C TRP A 70 12.53 -2.71 13.65
N GLU A 71 11.68 -1.90 14.27
CA GLU A 71 11.38 -2.04 15.71
C GLU A 71 10.57 -3.32 16.02
N ALA A 72 9.78 -3.80 15.06
CA ALA A 72 8.94 -4.99 15.22
C ALA A 72 9.65 -6.33 14.97
N ALA A 73 10.85 -6.31 14.36
CA ALA A 73 11.61 -7.50 13.95
C ALA A 73 12.53 -8.01 15.06
#